data_AF-A0A2W5SUQ8-F1
#
_entry.id   AF-A0A2W5SUQ8-F1
#
_cell.length_a   1.000
_cell.length_b   1.000
_cell.length_c   1.000
_cell.angle_alpha   90.00
_cell.angle_beta   90.00
_cell.angle_gamma   90.00
#
_symmetry.space_group_name_H-M   'P 1'
#
loop_
_entity.id
_entity.type
_entity.pdbx_description
1 polymer ?
#
loop_
_entity_poly.entity_id
_entity_poly.type
_entity_poly.pdbx_seq_one_letter_code
_entity_poly.pdbx_strand_id
1 'polypeptide(L)'
;MKRTLIIVTIVLLIIILSLLLVRNEHLDRFNPLLKEKVSYAKVPKDTQDYRNITVYSKNGEKKSYKLDFLGYDPTKEYVKVNHKGKYVRSIEYITKDIPSFLK
;
A
#
# COMPACT_ATOMS: atom_id res chain seq x y z
N MET A 1 38.79 4.66 18.53
CA MET A 1 38.02 5.68 17.76
C MET A 1 37.61 5.20 16.38
N LYS A 2 38.52 4.87 15.45
CA LYS A 2 38.15 4.40 14.09
C LYS A 2 37.27 3.15 14.07
N ARG A 3 37.59 2.14 14.89
CA ARG A 3 36.79 0.90 15.02
C ARG A 3 35.38 1.16 15.58
N THR A 4 35.28 2.00 16.61
CA THR A 4 34.00 2.41 17.21
C THR A 4 33.14 3.17 16.21
N LEU A 5 33.71 4.08 15.43
CA LEU A 5 33.01 4.83 14.39
C LEU A 5 32.47 3.90 13.29
N ILE A 6 33.28 2.93 12.83
CA ILE A 6 32.85 1.92 11.85
C ILE A 6 31.66 1.11 12.39
N ILE A 7 31.74 0.65 13.64
CA ILE A 7 30.66 -0.11 14.28
C ILE A 7 29.37 0.72 14.34
N VAL A 8 29.45 1.98 14.77
CA VAL A 8 28.28 2.89 14.83
C VAL A 8 27.67 3.08 13.44
N THR A 9 28.49 3.29 12.41
CA THR A 9 28.01 3.44 11.03
C THR A 9 27.30 2.17 10.53
N ILE A 10 27.86 0.98 10.80
CA ILE A 10 27.26 -0.29 10.40
C ILE A 10 25.91 -0.48 11.11
N VAL A 11 25.84 -0.20 12.42
CA VAL A 11 24.59 -0.30 13.19
C VAL A 11 23.54 0.66 12.62
N LEU A 12 23.91 1.90 12.33
CA LEU A 12 23.00 2.89 11.73
C LEU A 12 22.48 2.40 10.37
N LEU A 13 23.35 1.83 9.53
CA LEU A 13 22.98 1.29 8.23
C LEU A 13 21.98 0.12 8.35
N ILE A 14 22.20 -0.78 9.31
CA ILE A 14 21.29 -1.90 9.58
C ILE A 14 19.92 -1.40 10.03
N ILE A 15 19.87 -0.37 10.89
CA ILE A 15 18.62 0.24 11.33
C ILE A 15 17.87 0.83 10.13
N ILE A 16 18.55 1.63 9.30
CA ILE A 16 17.95 2.21 8.10
C ILE A 16 17.42 1.10 7.18
N LEU A 17 18.22 0.07 6.91
CA LEU A 17 17.80 -1.03 6.03
C LEU A 17 16.60 -1.77 6.61
N SER A 18 16.56 -1.97 7.92
CA SER A 18 15.44 -2.61 8.62
C SER A 18 14.15 -1.79 8.45
N LEU A 19 14.21 -0.46 8.59
CA LEU A 19 13.07 0.43 8.36
C LEU A 19 12.55 0.35 6.91
N LEU A 20 13.42 0.11 5.92
CA LEU A 20 13.03 -0.08 4.53
C LEU A 20 12.31 -1.42 4.26
N LEU A 21 12.43 -2.40 5.16
CA LEU A 21 11.78 -3.71 5.01
C LEU A 21 10.42 -3.77 5.71
N VAL A 22 10.19 -2.93 6.73
CA VAL A 22 8.93 -2.90 7.49
C VAL A 22 7.81 -2.24 6.67
N ARG A 23 6.72 -2.97 6.45
CA ARG A 23 5.52 -2.48 5.73
C ARG A 23 4.63 -1.66 6.66
N ASN A 24 4.67 -0.35 6.48
CA ASN A 24 3.88 0.63 7.21
C ASN A 24 3.56 1.80 6.28
N GLU A 25 2.38 2.42 6.42
CA GLU A 25 1.95 3.52 5.54
C GLU A 25 2.92 4.71 5.54
N HIS A 26 3.50 5.08 6.69
CA HIS A 26 4.39 6.22 6.80
C HIS A 26 5.76 5.91 6.17
N LEU A 27 6.29 4.72 6.45
CA LEU A 27 7.59 4.30 5.90
C LEU A 27 7.49 4.03 4.40
N ASP A 28 6.44 3.33 3.96
CA ASP A 28 6.28 2.94 2.57
C ASP A 28 6.11 4.16 1.65
N ARG A 29 5.52 5.27 2.13
CA ARG A 29 5.45 6.56 1.41
C ARG A 29 6.83 7.02 0.93
N PHE A 30 7.81 7.02 1.84
CA PHE A 30 9.16 7.55 1.56
C PHE A 30 10.18 6.49 1.16
N ASN A 31 9.84 5.20 1.25
CA ASN A 31 10.75 4.10 0.95
C ASN A 31 11.21 4.12 -0.52
N PRO A 32 12.49 4.41 -0.83
CA PRO A 32 12.97 4.50 -2.21
C PRO A 32 13.00 3.16 -2.95
N LEU A 33 12.95 2.02 -2.22
CA LEU A 33 12.97 0.68 -2.82
C LEU A 33 11.59 0.22 -3.30
N LEU A 34 10.53 0.92 -2.89
CA LEU A 34 9.18 0.63 -3.34
C LEU A 34 8.81 1.45 -4.57
N LYS A 35 8.16 0.79 -5.52
CA LYS A 35 7.51 1.45 -6.66
C LYS A 35 6.03 1.64 -6.38
N GLU A 36 5.48 2.73 -6.90
CA GLU A 36 4.03 2.92 -6.97
C GLU A 36 3.40 1.86 -7.87
N LYS A 37 2.21 1.40 -7.48
CA LYS A 37 1.45 0.36 -8.14
C LYS A 37 -0.02 0.72 -8.15
N VAL A 38 -0.71 0.26 -9.18
CA VAL A 38 -2.17 0.26 -9.23
C VAL A 38 -2.66 -1.14 -8.88
N SER A 39 -3.53 -1.22 -7.87
CA SER A 39 -4.26 -2.43 -7.50
C SER A 39 -5.75 -2.16 -7.55
N TYR A 40 -6.54 -3.22 -7.50
CA TYR A 40 -7.99 -3.18 -7.57
C TYR A 40 -8.59 -3.81 -6.33
N ALA A 41 -9.70 -3.27 -5.85
CA ALA A 41 -10.37 -3.76 -4.65
C ALA A 41 -11.90 -3.64 -4.75
N LYS A 42 -12.57 -4.49 -3.97
CA LYS A 42 -13.97 -4.31 -3.61
C LYS A 42 -14.05 -3.73 -2.19
N VAL A 43 -14.82 -2.67 -2.01
CA VAL A 43 -15.01 -1.94 -0.75
C VAL A 43 -16.48 -1.99 -0.31
N PRO A 44 -16.77 -1.95 1.00
CA PRO A 44 -18.15 -1.92 1.50
C PRO A 44 -18.88 -0.64 1.07
N LYS A 45 -20.20 -0.76 0.86
CA LYS A 45 -21.11 0.38 0.69
C LYS A 45 -21.47 0.98 2.05
N ASP A 46 -22.10 2.16 2.02
CA ASP A 46 -22.62 2.87 3.19
C ASP A 46 -21.53 3.31 4.20
N THR A 47 -20.27 3.27 3.79
CA THR A 47 -19.12 3.79 4.53
C THR A 47 -18.05 4.32 3.57
N GLN A 48 -17.17 5.15 4.09
CA GLN A 48 -16.01 5.69 3.39
C GLN A 48 -14.72 5.52 4.19
N ASP A 49 -14.77 4.98 5.41
CA ASP A 49 -13.57 4.57 6.17
C ASP A 49 -13.31 3.09 5.87
N TYR A 50 -12.39 2.83 4.93
CA TYR A 50 -12.09 1.49 4.49
C TYR A 50 -10.85 0.96 5.20
N ARG A 51 -11.05 -0.07 6.02
CA ARG A 51 -9.98 -0.72 6.79
C ARG A 51 -9.80 -2.16 6.36
N ASN A 52 -8.56 -2.62 6.37
CA ASN A 52 -8.16 -3.99 6.10
C ASN A 52 -8.65 -4.51 4.74
N ILE A 53 -8.64 -3.64 3.73
CA ILE A 53 -9.11 -3.98 2.38
C ILE A 53 -8.09 -4.86 1.67
N THR A 54 -8.56 -5.97 1.13
CA THR A 54 -7.76 -6.85 0.27
C THR A 54 -7.68 -6.24 -1.12
N VAL A 55 -6.46 -6.15 -1.66
CA VAL A 55 -6.23 -5.61 -3.00
C VAL A 55 -5.56 -6.62 -3.90
N TYR A 56 -5.84 -6.49 -5.19
CA TYR A 56 -5.43 -7.43 -6.24
C TYR A 56 -4.67 -6.68 -7.33
N SER A 57 -3.67 -7.34 -7.92
CA SER A 57 -3.01 -6.80 -9.12
C SER A 57 -3.99 -6.76 -10.30
N LYS A 58 -3.61 -6.11 -11.41
CA LYS A 58 -4.38 -6.13 -12.66
C LYS A 58 -4.69 -7.55 -13.17
N ASN A 59 -3.86 -8.53 -12.81
CA ASN A 59 -4.01 -9.93 -13.23
C ASN A 59 -4.76 -10.79 -12.20
N GLY A 60 -5.30 -10.18 -11.13
CA GLY A 60 -6.05 -10.90 -10.09
C GLY A 60 -5.18 -11.51 -8.98
N GLU A 61 -3.88 -11.22 -8.94
CA GLU A 61 -3.03 -11.71 -7.86
C GLU A 61 -3.29 -10.94 -6.56
N LYS A 62 -3.73 -11.65 -5.53
CA LYS A 62 -3.93 -11.10 -4.19
C LYS A 62 -2.60 -10.60 -3.61
N LYS A 63 -2.58 -9.37 -3.07
CA LYS A 63 -1.42 -8.86 -2.34
C LYS A 63 -1.33 -9.46 -0.93
N SER A 64 -0.10 -9.64 -0.44
CA SER A 64 0.18 -10.19 0.89
C SER A 64 -0.13 -9.23 2.04
N TYR A 65 -0.48 -7.98 1.74
CA TYR A 65 -0.86 -6.95 2.69
C TYR A 65 -2.22 -6.36 2.34
N LYS A 66 -2.85 -5.75 3.34
CA LYS A 66 -4.11 -5.03 3.23
C LYS A 66 -3.86 -3.53 3.31
N LEU A 67 -4.81 -2.77 2.77
CA LEU A 67 -4.76 -1.31 2.72
C LEU A 67 -5.89 -0.70 3.54
N ASP A 68 -5.55 0.44 4.16
CA ASP A 68 -6.49 1.33 4.81
C ASP A 68 -6.53 2.63 4.00
N PHE A 69 -7.71 3.16 3.72
CA PHE A 69 -7.88 4.40 2.96
C PHE A 69 -9.29 4.96 3.07
N LEU A 70 -9.44 6.23 2.73
CA LEU A 70 -10.73 6.91 2.68
C LEU A 70 -11.34 6.88 1.28
N GLY A 71 -12.65 6.67 1.25
CA GLY A 71 -13.50 6.81 0.08
C GLY A 71 -14.06 8.22 -0.09
N TYR A 72 -14.76 8.43 -1.19
CA TYR A 72 -15.49 9.68 -1.47
C TYR A 72 -16.88 9.46 -2.08
N ASP A 73 -17.32 8.20 -2.22
CA ASP A 73 -18.66 7.85 -2.70
C ASP A 73 -19.13 6.55 -2.02
N PRO A 74 -20.06 6.61 -1.04
CA PRO A 74 -20.47 5.43 -0.27
C PRO A 74 -21.36 4.48 -1.08
N THR A 75 -21.81 4.87 -2.27
CA THR A 75 -22.70 4.06 -3.11
C THR A 75 -21.93 3.10 -4.03
N LYS A 76 -20.62 3.35 -4.22
CA LYS A 76 -19.75 2.60 -5.13
C LYS A 76 -18.89 1.60 -4.37
N GLU A 77 -18.65 0.45 -5.00
CA GLU A 77 -18.00 -0.69 -4.34
C GLU A 77 -16.70 -1.16 -5.00
N TYR A 78 -16.35 -0.69 -6.19
CA TYR A 78 -15.13 -1.11 -6.89
C TYR A 78 -14.19 0.07 -7.06
N VAL A 79 -12.91 -0.12 -6.68
CA VAL A 79 -11.90 0.94 -6.72
C VAL A 79 -10.61 0.47 -7.37
N LYS A 80 -9.99 1.36 -8.15
CA LYS A 80 -8.56 1.38 -8.40
C LYS A 80 -7.89 2.10 -7.24
N VAL A 81 -6.82 1.53 -6.73
CA VAL A 81 -6.03 2.10 -5.65
C VAL A 81 -4.63 2.35 -6.17
N ASN A 82 -4.18 3.61 -6.20
CA ASN A 82 -2.79 3.94 -6.45
C ASN A 82 -2.06 3.98 -5.10
N HIS A 83 -1.08 3.09 -4.93
CA HIS A 83 -0.42 2.90 -3.65
C HIS A 83 1.05 2.52 -3.81
N LYS A 84 1.81 2.76 -2.74
CA LYS A 84 3.20 2.36 -2.59
C LYS A 84 3.29 1.56 -1.30
N GLY A 85 3.42 0.22 -1.40
CA GLY A 85 3.27 -0.64 -0.23
C GLY A 85 1.91 -0.42 0.45
N LYS A 86 1.89 -0.13 1.74
CA LYS A 86 0.69 0.21 2.51
C LYS A 86 0.23 1.67 2.38
N TYR A 87 1.05 2.55 1.82
CA TYR A 87 0.67 3.94 1.61
C TYR A 87 -0.27 4.07 0.41
N VAL A 88 -1.52 4.48 0.65
CA VAL A 88 -2.46 4.83 -0.42
C VAL A 88 -2.30 6.29 -0.79
N ARG A 89 -1.96 6.55 -2.06
CA ARG A 89 -1.85 7.91 -2.60
C ARG A 89 -3.22 8.44 -3.04
N SER A 90 -4.00 7.60 -3.72
CA SER A 90 -5.33 7.96 -4.21
C SER A 90 -6.15 6.73 -4.53
N ILE A 91 -7.47 6.93 -4.61
CA ILE A 91 -8.41 5.95 -5.14
C ILE A 91 -9.23 6.56 -6.26
N GLU A 92 -9.72 5.71 -7.15
CA GLU A 92 -10.67 6.04 -8.21
C GLU A 92 -11.73 4.94 -8.26
N TYR A 93 -13.00 5.30 -8.05
CA TYR A 93 -14.08 4.33 -8.23
C TYR A 93 -14.24 3.96 -9.70
N ILE A 94 -14.45 2.67 -9.98
CA ILE A 94 -14.67 2.14 -11.32
C ILE A 94 -16.07 1.57 -11.46
N THR A 95 -16.77 1.99 -12.51
CA THR A 95 -18.12 1.51 -12.86
C THR A 95 -18.15 0.76 -14.19
N LYS A 96 -17.08 0.87 -14.98
CA LYS A 96 -16.83 0.17 -16.24
C LYS A 96 -15.52 -0.60 -16.13
N ASP A 97 -15.37 -1.65 -16.92
CA ASP A 97 -14.15 -2.47 -16.98
C ASP A 97 -13.70 -3.04 -15.62
N ILE A 98 -14.68 -3.38 -14.78
CA ILE A 98 -14.44 -4.03 -13.48
C ILE A 98 -13.78 -5.39 -13.76
N PRO A 99 -12.58 -5.64 -13.24
CA PRO A 99 -11.91 -6.92 -13.43
C PRO A 99 -12.78 -8.08 -12.96
N SER A 100 -12.82 -9.16 -13.74
CA SER A 100 -13.69 -10.31 -13.48
C SER A 100 -13.47 -10.95 -12.12
N PHE A 101 -12.22 -10.97 -11.62
CA PHE A 101 -11.87 -11.52 -10.32
C PHE A 101 -12.41 -10.71 -9.11
N LEU A 102 -13.02 -9.55 -9.33
CA LEU A 102 -13.69 -8.77 -8.28
C LEU A 102 -15.22 -8.92 -8.28
N LYS A 103 -15.80 -9.48 -9.33
CA LYS A 103 -17.24 -9.74 -9.44
C LYS A 103 -17.60 -11.01 -8.69
#